data_AF-A0A2M8NIN5-F1
#
_entry.id   AF-A0A2M8NIN5-F1
#
_cell.length_a   1.000
_cell.length_b   1.000
_cell.length_c   1.000
_cell.angle_alpha   90.00
_cell.angle_beta   90.00
_cell.angle_gamma   90.00
#
_symmetry.space_group_name_H-M   'P 1'
#
loop_
_entity.id
_entity.type
_entity.pdbx_description
1 polymer ?
#
loop_
_entity_poly.entity_id
_entity_poly.type
_entity_poly.pdbx_seq_one_letter_code
_entity_poly.pdbx_strand_id
1 'polypeptide(L)'
;GALDAGGFTLAVLGCGVLDVYPPQNHGLAARILANGGALLCEIAPDALVERGALVARNRIIALLSRQVIVVESRPDGGAMHTARFAQAAGIRVSIGYDNAFDTSPD
;
A
#
# COMPACT_ATOMS: atom_id res chain seq x y z
N GLY A 1 -12.77 4.33 -5.00
CA GLY A 1 -11.33 4.60 -4.71
C GLY A 1 -10.72 5.43 -5.83
N ALA A 2 -9.39 5.59 -5.87
CA ALA A 2 -8.72 6.47 -6.85
C ALA A 2 -9.11 6.20 -8.31
N LEU A 3 -9.15 4.92 -8.73
CA LEU A 3 -9.54 4.53 -10.09
C LEU A 3 -10.98 4.93 -10.42
N ASP A 4 -11.93 4.78 -9.49
CA ASP A 4 -13.33 5.12 -9.73
C ASP A 4 -13.54 6.64 -9.82
N ALA A 5 -12.60 7.43 -9.28
CA ALA A 5 -12.55 8.88 -9.41
C ALA A 5 -11.71 9.35 -10.63
N GLY A 6 -11.26 8.42 -11.50
CA GLY A 6 -10.41 8.74 -12.65
C GLY A 6 -8.97 9.15 -12.28
N GLY A 7 -8.54 8.86 -11.05
CA GLY A 7 -7.21 9.21 -10.56
C GLY A 7 -6.12 8.22 -10.93
N PHE A 8 -4.88 8.72 -11.01
CA PHE A 8 -3.68 7.90 -11.21
C PHE A 8 -3.41 7.00 -9.99
N THR A 9 -3.02 5.75 -10.24
CA THR A 9 -2.62 4.79 -9.20
C THR A 9 -1.29 4.13 -9.55
N LEU A 10 -0.35 4.15 -8.61
CA LEU A 10 0.89 3.36 -8.65
C LEU A 10 0.79 2.27 -7.58
N ALA A 11 0.77 1.00 -7.99
CA ALA A 11 0.82 -0.13 -7.07
C ALA A 11 2.24 -0.64 -6.93
N VAL A 12 2.75 -0.65 -5.71
CA VAL A 12 4.06 -1.21 -5.42
C VAL A 12 3.87 -2.65 -4.91
N LEU A 13 4.57 -3.62 -5.45
CA LEU A 13 4.38 -5.06 -5.19
C LEU A 13 5.53 -5.62 -4.36
N GLY A 14 5.21 -6.55 -3.45
CA GLY A 14 6.19 -7.38 -2.74
C GLY A 14 6.42 -8.74 -3.41
N CYS A 15 6.09 -8.83 -4.70
CA CYS A 15 6.29 -9.94 -5.63
C CYS A 15 6.78 -9.34 -6.96
N GLY A 16 7.23 -10.18 -7.89
CA GLY A 16 7.56 -9.75 -9.24
C GLY A 16 6.34 -9.20 -9.98
N VAL A 17 6.54 -8.19 -10.83
CA VAL A 17 5.45 -7.57 -11.62
C VAL A 17 4.77 -8.53 -12.60
N LEU A 18 5.38 -9.69 -12.90
CA LEU A 18 4.80 -10.72 -13.76
C LEU A 18 3.91 -11.71 -13.00
N ASP A 19 3.96 -11.74 -11.66
CA ASP A 19 3.16 -12.64 -10.81
C ASP A 19 2.46 -11.86 -9.68
N VAL A 20 1.37 -11.17 -10.02
CA VAL A 20 0.64 -10.32 -9.07
C VAL A 20 0.05 -11.15 -7.93
N TYR A 21 0.47 -10.84 -6.71
CA TYR A 21 -0.05 -11.42 -5.47
C TYR A 21 -0.80 -10.38 -4.62
N PRO A 22 -1.95 -10.75 -4.00
CA PRO A 22 -2.64 -12.03 -4.15
C PRO A 22 -3.33 -12.18 -5.53
N PRO A 23 -3.54 -13.41 -6.05
CA PRO A 23 -4.07 -13.62 -7.41
C PRO A 23 -5.42 -12.96 -7.68
N GLN A 24 -6.26 -12.79 -6.66
CA GLN A 24 -7.55 -12.12 -6.77
C GLN A 24 -7.42 -10.64 -7.22
N ASN A 25 -6.23 -10.04 -7.05
CA ASN A 25 -5.97 -8.67 -7.47
C ASN A 25 -5.53 -8.53 -8.93
N HIS A 26 -5.46 -9.60 -9.73
CA HIS A 26 -5.11 -9.54 -11.15
C HIS A 26 -6.02 -8.57 -11.92
N GLY A 27 -7.32 -8.61 -11.67
CA GLY A 27 -8.28 -7.67 -12.29
C GLY A 27 -8.06 -6.22 -11.88
N LEU A 28 -7.68 -5.98 -10.61
CA LEU A 28 -7.34 -4.64 -10.13
C LEU A 28 -6.05 -4.13 -10.79
N ALA A 29 -5.02 -4.97 -10.89
CA ALA A 29 -3.76 -4.63 -11.54
C ALA A 29 -3.97 -4.25 -13.02
N ALA A 30 -4.79 -5.01 -13.75
CA ALA A 30 -5.17 -4.68 -15.12
C ALA A 30 -5.90 -3.34 -15.21
N ARG A 31 -6.85 -3.06 -14.29
CA ARG A 31 -7.54 -1.77 -14.22
C ARG A 31 -6.60 -0.60 -13.95
N ILE A 32 -5.59 -0.78 -13.09
CA ILE A 32 -4.58 0.24 -12.82
C ILE A 32 -3.84 0.59 -14.10
N LEU A 33 -3.33 -0.41 -14.82
CA LEU A 33 -2.60 -0.21 -16.08
C LEU A 33 -3.47 0.43 -17.16
N ALA A 34 -4.72 -0.02 -17.31
CA ALA A 34 -5.66 0.53 -18.29
C ALA A 34 -6.02 2.00 -18.03
N ASN A 35 -5.93 2.47 -16.78
CA ASN A 35 -6.15 3.88 -16.41
C ASN A 35 -4.86 4.73 -16.44
N GLY A 36 -3.80 4.25 -17.10
CA GLY A 36 -2.53 4.95 -17.20
C GLY A 36 -1.69 4.93 -15.92
N GLY A 37 -2.04 4.06 -14.97
CA GLY A 37 -1.26 3.77 -13.77
C GLY A 37 -0.06 2.86 -14.04
N ALA A 38 0.59 2.39 -12.97
CA ALA A 38 1.74 1.49 -13.08
C ALA A 38 1.83 0.48 -11.93
N LEU A 39 2.53 -0.63 -12.20
CA LEU A 39 2.97 -1.60 -11.20
C LEU A 39 4.49 -1.49 -11.04
N LEU A 40 4.97 -1.50 -9.80
CA LEU A 40 6.38 -1.37 -9.46
C LEU A 40 6.79 -2.48 -8.50
N CYS A 41 7.92 -3.14 -8.73
CA CYS A 41 8.57 -4.03 -7.75
C CYS A 41 10.06 -3.70 -7.65
N GLU A 42 10.68 -4.02 -6.52
CA GLU A 42 12.14 -3.88 -6.33
C GLU A 42 12.91 -5.17 -6.55
N ILE A 43 12.19 -6.27 -6.77
CA ILE A 43 12.73 -7.62 -6.97
C ILE A 43 12.60 -8.04 -8.44
N ALA A 44 13.16 -9.20 -8.80
CA ALA A 44 13.11 -9.71 -10.16
C ALA A 44 11.65 -9.79 -10.68
N PRO A 45 11.39 -9.49 -11.97
CA PRO A 45 10.02 -9.44 -12.50
C PRO A 45 9.22 -10.73 -12.33
N ASP A 46 9.89 -11.88 -12.28
CA ASP A 46 9.34 -13.23 -12.14
C ASP A 46 9.45 -13.79 -10.71
N ALA A 47 9.90 -12.98 -9.74
CA ALA A 47 10.07 -13.43 -8.37
C ALA A 47 8.72 -13.77 -7.72
N LEU A 48 8.68 -14.93 -7.05
CA LEU A 48 7.53 -15.34 -6.25
C LEU A 48 7.36 -14.47 -5.01
N VAL A 49 6.16 -14.49 -4.43
CA VAL A 49 5.88 -13.78 -3.19
C VAL A 49 6.68 -14.35 -2.02
N GLU A 50 7.29 -13.46 -1.24
CA GLU A 50 7.93 -13.77 0.03
C GLU A 50 7.45 -12.82 1.13
N ARG A 51 7.25 -13.33 2.35
CA ARG A 51 6.86 -12.50 3.51
C ARG A 51 7.81 -11.33 3.74
N GLY A 52 9.12 -11.54 3.60
CA GLY A 52 10.11 -10.48 3.74
C GLY A 52 9.90 -9.34 2.73
N ALA A 53 9.68 -9.69 1.45
CA ALA A 53 9.44 -8.71 0.38
C ALA A 53 8.13 -7.92 0.56
N LEU A 54 7.07 -8.55 1.10
CA LEU A 54 5.82 -7.87 1.42
C LEU A 54 6.00 -6.74 2.44
N VAL A 55 6.86 -6.94 3.45
CA VAL A 55 7.18 -5.92 4.45
C VAL A 55 8.21 -4.93 3.91
N ALA A 56 9.25 -5.41 3.23
CA ALA A 56 10.34 -4.59 2.70
C ALA A 56 9.83 -3.50 1.75
N ARG A 57 8.88 -3.86 0.86
CA ARG A 57 8.26 -2.95 -0.09
C ARG A 57 7.63 -1.72 0.57
N ASN A 58 7.14 -1.81 1.81
CA ASN A 58 6.41 -0.71 2.46
C ASN A 58 7.24 0.57 2.58
N ARG A 59 8.57 0.45 2.65
CA ARG A 59 9.46 1.63 2.62
C ARG A 59 9.35 2.39 1.30
N ILE A 60 9.18 1.69 0.17
CA ILE A 60 9.02 2.32 -1.14
C ILE A 60 7.70 3.08 -1.21
N ILE A 61 6.61 2.48 -0.72
CA ILE A 61 5.30 3.16 -0.65
C ILE A 61 5.44 4.47 0.12
N ALA A 62 6.05 4.40 1.32
CA ALA A 62 6.25 5.57 2.16
C ALA A 62 7.07 6.64 1.45
N LEU A 63 8.24 6.28 0.92
CA LEU A 63 9.19 7.21 0.33
C LEU A 63 8.75 7.82 -1.02
N LEU A 64 7.88 7.15 -1.78
CA LEU A 64 7.26 7.71 -2.98
C LEU A 64 6.08 8.64 -2.67
N SER A 65 5.62 8.68 -1.42
CA SER A 65 4.42 9.42 -1.03
C SER A 65 4.77 10.81 -0.50
N ARG A 66 3.95 11.80 -0.86
CA ARG A 66 3.97 13.12 -0.19
C ARG A 66 3.39 13.07 1.23
N GLN A 67 2.47 12.14 1.46
CA GLN A 67 1.78 11.91 2.72
C GLN A 67 1.28 10.46 2.76
N VAL A 68 1.35 9.84 3.94
CA VAL A 68 0.76 8.52 4.20
C VAL A 68 -0.50 8.69 5.03
N ILE A 69 -1.60 8.10 4.57
CA ILE A 69 -2.89 8.09 5.27
C ILE A 69 -3.18 6.66 5.71
N VAL A 70 -3.24 6.43 7.02
CA VAL A 70 -3.62 5.13 7.60
C VAL A 70 -5.11 5.19 7.91
N VAL A 71 -5.92 4.40 7.20
CA VAL A 71 -7.38 4.38 7.38
C VAL A 71 -7.77 3.43 8.51
N GLU A 72 -7.19 2.23 8.53
CA GLU A 72 -7.44 1.21 9.55
C GLU A 72 -6.19 0.34 9.72
N SER A 73 -5.78 0.07 10.96
CA SER A 73 -4.69 -0.88 11.26
C SER A 73 -4.69 -1.28 12.73
N ARG A 74 -4.29 -2.52 13.00
CA ARG A 74 -3.81 -2.90 14.34
C ARG A 74 -2.46 -2.24 14.64
N PRO A 75 -2.05 -2.10 15.93
CA PRO A 75 -0.76 -1.51 16.31
C PRO A 75 0.47 -2.19 15.68
N ASP A 76 0.38 -3.49 15.40
CA ASP A 76 1.39 -4.34 14.77
C ASP A 76 1.11 -4.65 13.28
N GLY A 77 0.06 -4.05 12.71
CA GLY A 77 -0.36 -4.28 11.34
C GLY A 77 0.64 -3.80 10.28
N GLY A 78 0.51 -4.33 9.05
CA GLY A 78 1.37 -3.96 7.92
C GLY A 78 1.33 -2.47 7.58
N ALA A 79 0.17 -1.80 7.74
CA ALA A 79 0.04 -0.37 7.50
C ALA A 79 0.88 0.47 8.48
N MET A 80 1.02 0.05 9.74
CA MET A 80 1.86 0.73 10.72
C MET A 80 3.36 0.67 10.38
N HIS A 81 3.80 -0.37 9.66
CA HIS A 81 5.18 -0.41 9.15
C HIS A 81 5.42 0.72 8.13
N THR A 82 4.48 0.93 7.21
CA THR A 82 4.53 2.04 6.24
C THR A 82 4.53 3.40 6.94
N ALA A 83 3.66 3.58 7.95
CA ALA A 83 3.60 4.80 8.75
C ALA A 83 4.93 5.09 9.49
N ARG A 84 5.56 4.07 10.08
CA ARG A 84 6.86 4.21 10.75
C ARG A 84 7.97 4.60 9.76
N PHE A 85 8.01 3.99 8.57
CA PHE A 85 8.96 4.40 7.52
C PHE A 85 8.75 5.85 7.10
N ALA A 86 7.51 6.28 6.91
CA ALA A 86 7.19 7.66 6.56
C ALA A 86 7.63 8.63 7.66
N GLN A 87 7.29 8.34 8.92
CA GLN A 87 7.67 9.17 10.07
C GLN A 87 9.20 9.30 10.20
N ALA A 88 9.94 8.20 10.05
CA ALA A 88 11.40 8.19 10.09
C ALA A 88 12.02 9.02 8.95
N ALA A 89 11.35 9.09 7.79
CA ALA A 89 11.77 9.89 6.63
C ALA A 89 11.27 11.34 6.66
N GLY A 90 10.58 11.78 7.72
CA GLY A 90 9.99 13.12 7.81
C GLY A 90 8.78 13.34 6.90
N ILE A 91 8.18 12.26 6.38
CA ILE A 91 6.97 12.31 5.54
C ILE A 91 5.75 12.38 6.44
N ARG A 92 4.80 13.25 6.07
CA ARG A 92 3.57 13.46 6.85
C ARG A 92 2.78 12.16 6.96
N VAL A 93 2.38 11.81 8.18
CA VAL A 93 1.46 10.70 8.46
C VAL A 93 0.16 11.26 9.00
N SER A 94 -0.97 10.74 8.52
CA SER A 94 -2.30 11.06 9.05
C SER A 94 -3.08 9.78 9.28
N ILE A 95 -3.93 9.79 10.29
CA ILE A 95 -4.78 8.65 10.66
C ILE A 95 -6.22 9.04 10.39
N GLY A 96 -6.95 8.19 9.68
CA GLY A 96 -8.38 8.33 9.51
C GLY A 96 -9.06 8.10 10.85
N TYR A 97 -9.80 9.09 11.35
CA TYR A 97 -10.70 8.93 12.47
C TYR A 97 -12.09 8.66 11.92
N ASP A 98 -12.66 7.51 12.27
CA ASP A 98 -14.08 7.24 12.09
C ASP A 98 -14.74 7.15 13.48
N ASN A 99 -15.79 7.92 13.71
CA ASN A 99 -16.51 8.02 14.99
C ASN A 99 -17.40 6.79 15.28
N ALA A 100 -17.29 5.71 14.49
CA ALA A 100 -18.19 4.56 14.56
C ALA A 100 -17.75 3.42 15.51
N PHE A 101 -16.60 3.56 16.20
CA PHE A 101 -16.03 2.50 17.04
C PHE A 101 -15.77 2.89 18.50
N ASP A 102 -16.23 4.06 18.96
CA ASP A 102 -16.23 4.35 20.39
C ASP A 102 -17.40 3.63 21.06
N THR A 103 -17.13 2.42 21.55
CA THR A 103 -18.01 1.70 22.49
C THR A 103 -17.38 1.62 23.87
N SER A 104 -16.59 2.63 24.27
CA SER A 104 -16.16 2.75 25.67
C SER A 104 -17.40 3.10 26.51
N PRO A 105 -17.78 2.30 27.53
CA PRO A 105 -18.64 2.85 28.57
C PRO A 105 -17.77 3.74 29.47
N ASP A 106 -18.19 4.98 29.67
CA ASP A 106 -17.70 5.83 30.77
C ASP A 106 -17.76 5.10 32.12
#